data_AF-A0A7R9K380-F1
#
_entry.id   AF-A0A7R9K380-F1
#
_cell.length_a   1.000
_cell.length_b   1.000
_cell.length_c   1.000
_cell.angle_alpha   90.00
_cell.angle_beta   90.00
_cell.angle_gamma   90.00
#
_symmetry.space_group_name_H-M   'P 1'
#
loop_
_entity.id
_entity.type
_entity.pdbx_description
1 polymer ?
#
loop_
_entity_poly.entity_id
_entity_poly.type
_entity_poly.pdbx_seq_one_letter_code
_entity_poly.pdbx_strand_id
1 'polypeptide(L)'
;MPLLLEFPVDMEEFESEVSVVDVYDIASEIGKEFEKIIDNYGTDSVTSLMPKVINALEHLEVLATKNERENTTVHELKSRIAQLENDKIEKAEDRQRFEKELEQIEDHWRQESHELIALVTRLRDENLKLGSSLADQQNYSPDIAAQAANSEVDAAVMQRLRHVIDELREKLRIKDKDLGHKATEVDNLSSQVERLTMVGRELRRKHRGGQVQVRNLIDERADFLAQLQDQQRELVILRQYLKKLAILLLVNITTTNTPTILSLHIDDSNTESEPDTDIGVVSAGSE
;
A
#
# COMPACT_ATOMS: atom_id res chain seq x y z
N MET A 1 14.73 -20.04 10.18
CA MET A 1 15.62 -18.87 10.24
C MET A 1 15.27 -17.96 9.06
N PRO A 2 14.44 -16.92 9.23
CA PRO A 2 14.29 -15.94 8.18
C PRO A 2 15.56 -15.09 8.16
N LEU A 3 16.13 -14.89 6.97
CA LEU A 3 17.24 -13.99 6.75
C LEU A 3 16.74 -12.57 7.00
N LEU A 4 16.95 -12.08 8.23
CA LEU A 4 16.91 -10.65 8.54
C LEU A 4 18.10 -10.05 7.77
N LEU A 5 17.83 -9.54 6.57
CA LEU A 5 18.70 -8.55 5.96
C LEU A 5 18.56 -7.29 6.83
N GLU A 6 19.39 -7.23 7.87
CA GLU A 6 19.69 -5.97 8.56
C GLU A 6 20.32 -5.05 7.53
N PHE A 7 19.48 -4.24 6.88
CA PHE A 7 19.96 -3.01 6.28
C PHE A 7 20.41 -2.13 7.45
N PRO A 8 21.67 -1.66 7.47
CA PRO A 8 22.09 -0.71 8.48
C PRO A 8 21.27 0.56 8.28
N VAL A 9 20.28 0.76 9.16
CA VAL A 9 19.60 2.02 9.37
C VAL A 9 20.59 2.86 10.18
N ASP A 10 21.56 3.45 9.50
CA ASP A 10 22.36 4.55 10.00
C ASP A 10 22.94 5.28 8.79
N MET A 11 22.05 6.04 8.15
CA MET A 11 22.41 7.20 7.32
C MET A 11 21.75 8.43 7.94
N GLU A 12 21.75 8.51 9.28
CA GLU A 12 21.56 9.77 10.01
C GLU A 12 22.94 10.39 10.23
N GLU A 13 23.63 10.76 9.15
CA GLU A 13 24.75 11.68 9.31
C GLU A 13 24.98 12.47 8.03
N PHE A 14 24.86 13.78 8.20
CA PHE A 14 25.13 14.84 7.23
C PHE A 14 24.10 15.01 6.11
N GLU A 15 23.22 15.98 6.30
CA GLU A 15 23.27 17.17 5.47
C GLU A 15 22.49 18.27 6.19
N SER A 16 23.15 19.38 6.54
CA SER A 16 22.40 20.63 6.64
C SER A 16 21.88 20.89 5.23
N GLU A 17 20.66 20.43 4.93
CA GLU A 17 20.04 20.63 3.63
C GLU A 17 19.86 22.13 3.44
N VAL A 18 20.78 22.74 2.71
CA VAL A 18 20.67 24.16 2.32
C VAL A 18 19.49 24.24 1.36
N SER A 19 18.38 24.75 1.88
CA SER A 19 17.19 25.03 1.09
C SER A 19 17.40 26.33 0.31
N VAL A 20 16.59 26.49 -0.74
CA VAL A 20 16.48 27.76 -1.47
C VAL A 20 16.15 28.92 -0.51
N VAL A 21 15.39 28.66 0.56
CA VAL A 21 15.07 29.66 1.59
C VAL A 21 16.34 30.14 2.31
N ASP A 22 17.24 29.22 2.67
CA ASP A 22 18.50 29.55 3.35
C ASP A 22 19.40 30.40 2.45
N VAL A 23 19.40 30.15 1.13
CA VAL A 23 20.14 30.96 0.15
C VAL A 23 19.62 32.41 0.12
N TYR A 24 18.30 32.60 0.20
CA TYR A 24 17.70 33.94 0.25
C TYR A 24 17.98 34.68 1.57
N ASP A 25 17.99 33.97 2.69
CA ASP A 25 18.33 34.54 4.00
C ASP A 25 19.80 34.97 4.04
N ILE A 26 20.71 34.12 3.56
CA ILE A 26 22.14 34.44 3.42
C ILE A 26 22.33 35.64 2.47
N ALA A 27 21.61 35.71 1.35
CA ALA A 27 21.67 36.85 0.43
C ALA A 27 21.22 38.17 1.09
N SER A 28 20.20 38.11 1.96
CA SER A 28 19.71 39.27 2.72
C SER A 28 20.73 39.76 3.74
N GLU A 29 21.40 38.85 4.45
CA GLU A 29 22.48 39.19 5.39
C GLU A 29 23.68 39.81 4.66
N ILE A 30 24.10 39.19 3.55
CA ILE A 30 25.18 39.72 2.71
C ILE A 30 24.83 41.11 2.16
N GLY A 31 23.57 41.33 1.74
CA GLY A 31 23.08 42.61 1.27
C GLY A 31 23.19 43.73 2.31
N LYS A 32 22.82 43.43 3.57
CA LYS A 32 22.96 44.38 4.70
C LYS A 32 24.42 44.73 4.97
N GLU A 33 25.33 43.77 4.85
CA GLU A 33 26.77 44.05 5.00
C GLU A 33 27.32 44.90 3.85
N PHE A 34 26.85 44.68 2.61
CA PHE A 34 27.21 45.54 1.49
C PHE A 34 26.69 46.97 1.66
N GLU A 35 25.48 47.17 2.22
CA GLU A 35 24.94 48.49 2.53
C GLU A 35 25.85 49.24 3.53
N LYS A 36 26.26 48.59 4.62
CA LYS A 36 27.21 49.16 5.59
C LYS A 36 28.56 49.54 4.97
N ILE A 37 29.06 48.72 4.04
CA ILE A 37 30.33 49.01 3.34
C ILE A 37 30.17 50.21 2.41
N ILE A 38 29.05 50.29 1.69
CA ILE A 38 28.74 51.41 0.79
C ILE A 38 28.63 52.72 1.58
N ASP A 39 27.94 52.71 2.73
CA ASP A 39 27.77 53.88 3.59
C ASP A 39 29.11 54.42 4.12
N ASN A 40 30.07 53.53 4.43
CA ASN A 40 31.34 53.91 5.04
C ASN A 40 32.46 54.22 4.02
N TYR A 41 32.49 53.54 2.88
CA TYR A 41 33.62 53.56 1.94
C TYR A 41 33.22 53.94 0.50
N GLY A 42 31.96 54.28 0.27
CA GLY A 42 31.43 54.60 -1.06
C GLY A 42 31.20 53.36 -1.93
N THR A 43 30.40 53.55 -2.98
CA THR A 43 29.92 52.48 -3.88
C THR A 43 31.03 51.76 -4.65
N ASP A 44 32.12 52.44 -4.94
CA ASP A 44 33.23 51.91 -5.75
C ASP A 44 33.91 50.70 -5.09
N SER A 45 33.86 50.63 -3.76
CA SER A 45 34.42 49.54 -2.95
C SER A 45 33.72 48.19 -3.18
N VAL A 46 32.45 48.20 -3.59
CA VAL A 46 31.61 46.99 -3.74
C VAL A 46 31.28 46.68 -5.21
N THR A 47 31.38 47.67 -6.10
CA THR A 47 30.91 47.61 -7.50
C THR A 47 31.45 46.41 -8.29
N SER A 48 32.70 46.00 -8.07
CA SER A 48 33.32 44.85 -8.75
C SER A 48 33.10 43.49 -8.04
N LEU A 49 32.77 43.51 -6.75
CA LEU A 49 32.56 42.32 -5.93
C LEU A 49 31.11 41.82 -6.01
N MET A 50 30.16 42.76 -6.06
CA MET A 50 28.72 42.45 -6.10
C MET A 50 28.34 41.46 -7.22
N PRO A 51 28.79 41.60 -8.48
CA PRO A 51 28.45 40.63 -9.53
C PRO A 51 29.01 39.23 -9.27
N LYS A 52 30.18 39.11 -8.60
CA LYS A 52 30.78 37.81 -8.27
C LYS A 52 30.01 37.10 -7.16
N VAL A 53 29.53 37.87 -6.18
CA VAL A 53 28.72 37.34 -5.08
C VAL A 53 27.32 36.97 -5.55
N ILE A 54 26.71 37.75 -6.44
CA ILE A 54 25.45 37.39 -7.11
C ILE A 54 25.63 36.07 -7.87
N ASN A 55 26.67 35.94 -8.70
CA ASN A 55 26.92 34.71 -9.46
C ASN A 55 27.14 33.48 -8.54
N ALA A 56 27.85 33.65 -7.42
CA ALA A 56 28.02 32.58 -6.43
C ALA A 56 26.68 32.18 -5.76
N LEU A 57 25.82 33.15 -5.43
CA LEU A 57 24.49 32.91 -4.88
C LEU A 57 23.55 32.26 -5.90
N GLU A 58 23.61 32.66 -7.17
CA GLU A 58 22.85 32.02 -8.27
C GLU A 58 23.27 30.56 -8.44
N HIS A 59 24.57 30.25 -8.40
CA HIS A 59 25.04 28.86 -8.43
C HIS A 59 24.57 28.06 -7.21
N LEU A 60 24.56 28.68 -6.02
CA LEU A 60 24.07 28.04 -4.81
C LEU A 60 22.56 27.78 -4.88
N GLU A 61 21.77 28.70 -5.44
CA GLU A 61 20.33 28.51 -5.67
C GLU A 61 20.06 27.34 -6.63
N VAL A 62 20.84 27.23 -7.71
CA VAL A 62 20.73 26.08 -8.64
C VAL A 62 21.06 24.76 -7.94
N LEU A 63 22.07 24.74 -7.07
CA LEU A 63 22.42 23.56 -6.30
C LEU A 63 21.36 23.22 -5.23
N ALA A 64 20.82 24.22 -4.52
CA ALA A 64 19.77 24.04 -3.52
C ALA A 64 18.47 23.53 -4.15
N THR A 65 18.03 24.12 -5.28
CA THR A 65 16.85 23.65 -6.03
C THR A 65 17.04 22.23 -6.57
N LYS A 66 18.25 21.89 -7.02
CA LYS A 66 18.57 20.54 -7.46
C LYS A 66 18.54 19.56 -6.28
N ASN A 67 19.09 19.93 -5.13
CA ASN A 67 19.09 19.09 -3.93
C ASN A 67 17.65 18.82 -3.45
N GLU A 68 16.79 19.85 -3.38
CA GLU A 68 15.37 19.65 -3.02
C GLU A 68 14.68 18.65 -3.96
N ARG A 69 14.91 18.74 -5.27
CA ARG A 69 14.36 17.78 -6.25
C ARG A 69 14.90 16.38 -6.06
N GLU A 70 16.21 16.23 -5.87
CA GLU A 70 16.82 14.92 -5.63
C GLU A 70 16.27 14.32 -4.33
N ASN A 71 16.13 15.11 -3.28
CA ASN A 71 15.60 14.65 -2.01
C ASN A 71 14.12 14.24 -2.12
N THR A 72 13.30 14.97 -2.88
CA THR A 72 11.92 14.54 -3.17
C THR A 72 11.90 13.20 -3.90
N THR A 73 12.78 13.00 -4.90
CA THR A 73 12.85 11.71 -5.60
C THR A 73 13.32 10.57 -4.69
N VAL A 74 14.28 10.83 -3.80
CA VAL A 74 14.75 9.85 -2.81
C VAL A 74 13.61 9.48 -1.87
N HIS A 75 12.83 10.45 -1.41
CA HIS A 75 11.68 10.20 -0.54
C HIS A 75 10.59 9.38 -1.25
N GLU A 76 10.28 9.71 -2.50
CA GLU A 76 9.34 8.94 -3.34
C GLU A 76 9.81 7.50 -3.56
N LEU A 77 11.10 7.30 -3.88
CA LEU A 77 11.68 5.97 -4.07
C LEU A 77 11.67 5.17 -2.78
N LYS A 78 12.03 5.77 -1.63
CA LYS A 78 11.96 5.12 -0.31
C LYS A 78 10.53 4.68 0.01
N SER A 79 9.54 5.56 -0.22
CA SER A 79 8.12 5.24 -0.05
C SER A 79 7.68 4.09 -0.96
N ARG A 80 8.13 4.10 -2.23
CA ARG A 80 7.81 3.04 -3.18
C ARG A 80 8.44 1.69 -2.80
N ILE A 81 9.68 1.69 -2.30
CA ILE A 81 10.34 0.50 -1.78
C ILE A 81 9.55 -0.08 -0.62
N ALA A 82 9.20 0.74 0.38
CA ALA A 82 8.41 0.29 1.53
C ALA A 82 7.06 -0.31 1.11
N GLN A 83 6.39 0.30 0.12
CA GLN A 83 5.16 -0.25 -0.45
C GLN A 83 5.37 -1.62 -1.11
N LEU A 84 6.41 -1.75 -1.94
CA LEU A 84 6.70 -3.02 -2.63
C LEU A 84 7.13 -4.13 -1.67
N GLU A 85 7.83 -3.79 -0.59
CA GLU A 85 8.19 -4.74 0.46
C GLU A 85 6.95 -5.24 1.19
N ASN A 86 6.01 -4.36 1.53
CA ASN A 86 4.74 -4.75 2.13
C ASN A 86 3.92 -5.66 1.18
N ASP A 87 3.78 -5.26 -0.10
CA ASP A 87 3.09 -6.08 -1.12
C ASP A 87 3.74 -7.47 -1.28
N LYS A 88 5.07 -7.55 -1.15
CA LYS A 88 5.81 -8.83 -1.24
C LYS A 88 5.51 -9.73 -0.04
N ILE A 89 5.44 -9.15 1.16
CA ILE A 89 5.10 -9.85 2.39
C ILE A 89 3.66 -10.37 2.31
N GLU A 90 2.69 -9.50 1.99
CA GLU A 90 1.27 -9.87 1.86
C GLU A 90 1.08 -11.02 0.87
N LYS A 91 1.69 -10.92 -0.34
CA LYS A 91 1.63 -11.99 -1.33
C LYS A 91 2.28 -13.29 -0.86
N ALA A 92 3.29 -13.23 0.00
CA ALA A 92 3.93 -14.42 0.57
C ALA A 92 3.03 -15.09 1.63
N GLU A 93 2.39 -14.29 2.48
CA GLU A 93 1.41 -14.78 3.45
C GLU A 93 0.20 -15.43 2.77
N ASP A 94 -0.33 -14.81 1.72
CA ASP A 94 -1.43 -15.37 0.93
C ASP A 94 -1.04 -16.69 0.29
N ARG A 95 0.14 -16.78 -0.34
CA ARG A 95 0.66 -18.05 -0.87
C ARG A 95 0.76 -19.11 0.21
N GLN A 96 1.26 -18.76 1.40
CA GLN A 96 1.36 -19.70 2.51
C GLN A 96 -0.01 -20.16 3.01
N ARG A 97 -1.02 -19.28 3.02
CA ARG A 97 -2.40 -19.64 3.37
C ARG A 97 -2.99 -20.61 2.35
N PHE A 98 -2.87 -20.31 1.06
CA PHE A 98 -3.35 -21.19 -0.01
C PHE A 98 -2.68 -22.55 0.02
N GLU A 99 -1.38 -22.62 0.28
CA GLU A 99 -0.66 -23.90 0.40
C GLU A 99 -1.22 -24.75 1.54
N LYS A 100 -1.49 -24.15 2.72
CA LYS A 100 -2.08 -24.85 3.86
C LYS A 100 -3.50 -25.33 3.58
N GLU A 101 -4.31 -24.51 2.90
CA GLU A 101 -5.66 -24.89 2.49
C GLU A 101 -5.62 -26.06 1.51
N LEU A 102 -4.67 -26.06 0.57
CA LEU A 102 -4.48 -27.14 -0.38
C LEU A 102 -4.07 -28.44 0.33
N GLU A 103 -3.10 -28.39 1.24
CA GLU A 103 -2.67 -29.54 2.05
C GLU A 103 -3.84 -30.13 2.85
N GLN A 104 -4.67 -29.28 3.47
CA GLN A 104 -5.87 -29.72 4.19
C GLN A 104 -6.89 -30.41 3.28
N ILE A 105 -7.11 -29.88 2.07
CA ILE A 105 -8.01 -30.50 1.08
C ILE A 105 -7.46 -31.87 0.65
N GLU A 106 -6.15 -31.96 0.39
CA GLU A 106 -5.51 -33.23 0.02
C GLU A 106 -5.63 -34.28 1.14
N ASP A 107 -5.38 -33.90 2.39
CA ASP A 107 -5.48 -34.80 3.53
C ASP A 107 -6.91 -35.25 3.78
N HIS A 108 -7.87 -34.34 3.64
CA HIS A 108 -9.29 -34.68 3.69
C HIS A 108 -9.67 -35.67 2.59
N TRP A 109 -9.24 -35.41 1.35
CA TRP A 109 -9.51 -36.31 0.22
C TRP A 109 -8.85 -37.68 0.39
N ARG A 110 -7.61 -37.72 0.91
CA ARG A 110 -6.95 -38.97 1.30
C ARG A 110 -7.77 -39.70 2.35
N GLN A 111 -8.20 -39.03 3.41
CA GLN A 111 -8.99 -39.64 4.47
C GLN A 111 -10.30 -40.23 3.93
N GLU A 112 -11.07 -39.46 3.16
CA GLU A 112 -12.30 -39.95 2.54
C GLU A 112 -12.05 -41.15 1.63
N SER A 113 -10.98 -41.12 0.82
CA SER A 113 -10.61 -42.26 -0.01
C SER A 113 -10.29 -43.51 0.83
N HIS A 114 -9.59 -43.36 1.96
CA HIS A 114 -9.29 -44.49 2.85
C HIS A 114 -10.56 -45.03 3.51
N GLU A 115 -11.47 -44.16 3.95
CA GLU A 115 -12.73 -44.54 4.56
C GLU A 115 -13.64 -45.29 3.57
N LEU A 116 -13.74 -44.81 2.33
CA LEU A 116 -14.48 -45.47 1.25
C LEU A 116 -13.89 -46.85 0.94
N ILE A 117 -12.56 -46.96 0.82
CA ILE A 117 -11.89 -48.26 0.62
C ILE A 117 -12.22 -49.19 1.78
N ALA A 118 -12.04 -48.76 3.03
CA ALA A 118 -12.31 -49.56 4.22
C ALA A 118 -13.77 -50.04 4.29
N LEU A 119 -14.72 -49.19 3.90
CA LEU A 119 -16.13 -49.54 3.81
C LEU A 119 -16.36 -50.62 2.75
N VAL A 120 -15.75 -50.49 1.56
CA VAL A 120 -15.85 -51.49 0.49
C VAL A 120 -15.25 -52.83 0.92
N THR A 121 -14.10 -52.84 1.60
CA THR A 121 -13.50 -54.09 2.09
C THR A 121 -14.43 -54.77 3.09
N ARG A 122 -14.98 -54.02 4.06
CA ARG A 122 -15.91 -54.57 5.05
C ARG A 122 -17.17 -55.16 4.41
N LEU A 123 -17.77 -54.45 3.45
CA LEU A 123 -18.94 -54.95 2.72
C LEU A 123 -18.61 -56.20 1.88
N ARG A 124 -17.39 -56.31 1.35
CA ARG A 124 -16.95 -57.53 0.64
C ARG A 124 -16.75 -58.70 1.59
N ASP A 125 -16.14 -58.47 2.75
CA ASP A 125 -15.95 -59.51 3.78
C ASP A 125 -17.30 -60.01 4.32
N GLU A 126 -18.26 -59.10 4.56
CA GLU A 126 -19.61 -59.45 4.97
C GLU A 126 -20.35 -60.25 3.89
N ASN A 127 -20.27 -59.84 2.62
CA ASN A 127 -20.86 -60.61 1.51
C ASN A 127 -20.24 -62.00 1.38
N LEU A 128 -18.92 -62.12 1.54
CA LEU A 128 -18.23 -63.41 1.51
C LEU A 128 -18.71 -64.32 2.67
N LYS A 129 -18.82 -63.75 3.88
CA LYS A 129 -19.27 -64.48 5.07
C LYS A 129 -20.73 -64.90 4.99
N LEU A 130 -21.59 -64.04 4.44
CA LEU A 130 -23.00 -64.38 4.19
C LEU A 130 -23.10 -65.46 3.12
N GLY A 131 -22.31 -65.36 2.05
CA GLY A 131 -22.24 -66.37 1.00
C GLY A 131 -21.79 -67.74 1.51
N SER A 132 -20.74 -67.80 2.35
CA SER A 132 -20.31 -69.04 2.98
C SER A 132 -21.37 -69.59 3.94
N SER A 133 -21.97 -68.74 4.77
CA SER A 133 -23.04 -69.17 5.71
C SER A 133 -24.26 -69.71 4.97
N LEU A 134 -24.62 -69.14 3.82
CA LEU A 134 -25.72 -69.61 2.99
C LEU A 134 -25.39 -70.99 2.37
N ALA A 135 -24.15 -71.17 1.89
CA ALA A 135 -23.67 -72.44 1.37
C ALA A 135 -23.60 -73.53 2.45
N ASP A 136 -23.16 -73.18 3.66
CA ASP A 136 -23.13 -74.07 4.82
C ASP A 136 -24.55 -74.47 5.25
N GLN A 137 -25.50 -73.52 5.30
CA GLN A 137 -26.91 -73.81 5.60
C GLN A 137 -27.57 -74.69 4.54
N GLN A 138 -27.14 -74.61 3.28
CA GLN A 138 -27.66 -75.43 2.20
C GLN A 138 -27.14 -76.89 2.26
N ASN A 139 -26.06 -77.15 3.00
CA ASN A 139 -25.48 -78.49 3.19
C ASN A 139 -25.93 -79.20 4.49
N TYR A 140 -26.66 -78.52 5.38
CA TYR A 140 -27.19 -79.09 6.62
C TYR A 140 -28.70 -79.34 6.53
N SER A 141 -29.10 -80.60 6.39
CA SER A 141 -30.44 -81.06 6.79
C SER A 141 -30.52 -81.06 8.32
N PRO A 142 -31.58 -80.53 8.95
CA PRO A 142 -31.61 -80.44 10.41
C PRO A 142 -31.94 -81.82 10.99
N ASP A 143 -31.06 -82.33 11.85
CA ASP A 143 -31.36 -83.48 12.70
C ASP A 143 -31.50 -83.00 14.15
N ILE A 144 -32.70 -83.18 14.71
CA ILE A 144 -33.22 -82.50 15.92
C ILE A 144 -32.83 -83.24 17.21
N ALA A 145 -31.67 -83.91 17.26
CA ALA A 145 -31.32 -84.79 18.38
C ALA A 145 -30.06 -84.39 19.21
N ALA A 146 -29.34 -83.32 18.84
CA ALA A 146 -28.09 -82.92 19.52
C ALA A 146 -28.23 -81.75 20.54
N GLN A 147 -29.46 -81.37 20.90
CA GLN A 147 -29.75 -80.11 21.63
C GLN A 147 -29.45 -80.10 23.14
N ALA A 148 -29.09 -81.23 23.76
CA ALA A 148 -28.88 -81.28 25.21
C ALA A 148 -27.44 -80.92 25.66
N ALA A 149 -26.41 -81.29 24.89
CA ALA A 149 -25.01 -80.97 25.21
C ALA A 149 -24.58 -79.59 24.65
N ASN A 150 -25.26 -79.09 23.62
CA ASN A 150 -25.02 -77.77 23.02
C ASN A 150 -25.54 -76.60 23.89
N SER A 151 -26.43 -76.86 24.86
CA SER A 151 -27.05 -75.82 25.70
C SER A 151 -26.04 -75.05 26.58
N GLU A 152 -25.01 -75.73 27.11
CA GLU A 152 -24.01 -75.11 27.98
C GLU A 152 -22.95 -74.32 27.19
N VAL A 153 -22.58 -74.83 26.00
CA VAL A 153 -21.72 -74.11 25.05
C VAL A 153 -22.44 -72.88 24.49
N ASP A 154 -23.73 -73.01 24.13
CA ASP A 154 -24.56 -71.90 23.69
C ASP A 154 -24.76 -70.86 24.80
N ALA A 155 -24.90 -71.28 26.06
CA ALA A 155 -24.97 -70.37 27.21
C ALA A 155 -23.67 -69.57 27.41
N ALA A 156 -22.50 -70.22 27.28
CA ALA A 156 -21.20 -69.56 27.38
C ALA A 156 -20.95 -68.58 26.22
N VAL A 157 -21.34 -68.97 24.99
CA VAL A 157 -21.28 -68.09 23.81
C VAL A 157 -22.20 -66.88 23.99
N MET A 158 -23.43 -67.09 24.48
CA MET A 158 -24.38 -66.02 24.77
C MET A 158 -23.89 -65.05 25.85
N GLN A 159 -23.21 -65.54 26.89
CA GLN A 159 -22.56 -64.68 27.89
C GLN A 159 -21.43 -63.84 27.26
N ARG A 160 -20.60 -64.43 26.41
CA ARG A 160 -19.52 -63.70 25.72
C ARG A 160 -20.06 -62.64 24.77
N LEU A 161 -21.11 -62.96 24.01
CA LEU A 161 -21.80 -62.00 23.14
C LEU A 161 -22.43 -60.87 23.94
N ARG A 162 -23.05 -61.16 25.07
CA ARG A 162 -23.60 -60.14 25.98
C ARG A 162 -22.50 -59.20 26.48
N HIS A 163 -21.37 -59.74 26.92
CA HIS A 163 -20.24 -58.93 27.37
C HIS A 163 -19.71 -58.02 26.26
N VAL A 164 -19.53 -58.53 25.04
CA VAL A 164 -19.10 -57.71 23.89
C VAL A 164 -20.14 -56.65 23.53
N ILE A 165 -21.44 -56.96 23.58
CA ILE A 165 -22.51 -55.99 23.35
C ILE A 165 -22.46 -54.88 24.41
N ASP A 166 -22.25 -55.21 25.68
CA ASP A 166 -22.14 -54.23 26.76
C ASP A 166 -20.88 -53.35 26.59
N GLU A 167 -19.75 -53.92 26.18
CA GLU A 167 -18.55 -53.15 25.84
C GLU A 167 -18.76 -52.21 24.64
N LEU A 168 -19.43 -52.70 23.59
CA LEU A 168 -19.73 -51.89 22.40
C LEU A 168 -20.70 -50.75 22.73
N ARG A 169 -21.67 -50.98 23.62
CA ARG A 169 -22.57 -49.92 24.12
C ARG A 169 -21.82 -48.86 24.89
N GLU A 170 -20.89 -49.23 25.77
CA GLU A 170 -20.09 -48.24 26.50
C GLU A 170 -19.16 -47.46 25.56
N LYS A 171 -18.53 -48.13 24.59
CA LYS A 171 -17.73 -47.45 23.54
C LYS A 171 -18.57 -46.47 22.73
N LEU A 172 -19.80 -46.85 22.36
CA LEU A 172 -20.73 -45.97 21.67
C LEU A 172 -21.04 -44.73 22.53
N ARG A 173 -21.33 -44.93 23.82
CA ARG A 173 -21.65 -43.86 24.77
C ARG A 173 -20.49 -42.86 24.95
N ILE A 174 -19.25 -43.35 25.00
CA ILE A 174 -18.06 -42.51 25.09
C ILE A 174 -17.88 -41.71 23.80
N LYS A 175 -18.05 -42.36 22.63
CA LYS A 175 -17.96 -41.69 21.33
C LYS A 175 -19.05 -40.64 21.13
N ASP A 176 -20.29 -40.90 21.56
CA ASP A 176 -21.37 -39.92 21.53
C ASP A 176 -21.06 -38.69 22.38
N LYS A 177 -20.46 -38.90 23.57
CA LYS A 177 -20.03 -37.80 24.44
C LYS A 177 -18.90 -36.97 23.80
N ASP A 178 -17.93 -37.63 23.17
CA ASP A 178 -16.82 -36.98 22.48
C ASP A 178 -17.30 -36.19 21.25
N LEU A 179 -18.20 -36.77 20.45
CA LEU A 179 -18.88 -36.08 19.35
C LEU A 179 -19.67 -34.86 19.85
N GLY A 180 -20.38 -34.98 20.96
CA GLY A 180 -21.07 -33.84 21.59
C GLY A 180 -20.10 -32.73 22.00
N HIS A 181 -18.95 -33.07 22.58
CA HIS A 181 -17.93 -32.09 22.91
C HIS A 181 -17.36 -31.40 21.66
N LYS A 182 -17.02 -32.19 20.62
CA LYS A 182 -16.51 -31.65 19.35
C LYS A 182 -17.53 -30.78 18.63
N ALA A 183 -18.82 -31.11 18.65
CA ALA A 183 -19.87 -30.27 18.12
C ALA A 183 -19.89 -28.88 18.82
N THR A 184 -19.82 -28.85 20.15
CA THR A 184 -19.76 -27.58 20.89
C THR A 184 -18.49 -26.76 20.59
N GLU A 185 -17.35 -27.44 20.37
CA GLU A 185 -16.10 -26.78 19.98
C GLU A 185 -16.22 -26.13 18.59
N VAL A 186 -16.82 -26.85 17.63
CA VAL A 186 -17.11 -26.34 16.28
C VAL A 186 -18.05 -25.13 16.34
N ASP A 187 -19.13 -25.18 17.13
CA ASP A 187 -20.06 -24.06 17.28
C ASP A 187 -19.39 -22.81 17.87
N ASN A 188 -18.51 -23.00 18.85
CA ASN A 188 -17.74 -21.93 19.46
C ASN A 188 -16.74 -21.29 18.48
N LEU A 189 -16.01 -22.12 17.74
CA LEU A 189 -15.06 -21.65 16.72
C LEU A 189 -15.80 -20.95 15.56
N SER A 190 -16.93 -21.51 15.11
CA SER A 190 -17.80 -20.89 14.10
C SER A 190 -18.26 -19.49 14.53
N SER A 191 -18.70 -19.36 15.79
CA SER A 191 -19.08 -18.06 16.37
C SER A 191 -17.90 -17.08 16.44
N GLN A 192 -16.69 -17.56 16.68
CA GLN A 192 -15.48 -16.73 16.69
C GLN A 192 -15.11 -16.25 15.29
N VAL A 193 -15.19 -17.14 14.29
CA VAL A 193 -14.96 -16.82 12.87
C VAL A 193 -15.97 -15.78 12.39
N GLU A 194 -17.25 -15.90 12.75
CA GLU A 194 -18.26 -14.91 12.40
C GLU A 194 -17.95 -13.53 12.99
N ARG A 195 -17.60 -13.47 14.29
CA ARG A 195 -17.17 -12.22 14.95
C ARG A 195 -15.95 -11.58 14.27
N LEU A 196 -14.92 -12.37 14.00
CA LEU A 196 -13.72 -11.89 13.31
C LEU A 196 -14.04 -11.41 11.88
N THR A 197 -14.94 -12.10 11.19
CA THR A 197 -15.41 -11.69 9.87
C THR A 197 -16.12 -10.34 9.90
N MET A 198 -16.96 -10.10 10.92
CA MET A 198 -17.61 -8.80 11.12
C MET A 198 -16.59 -7.69 11.38
N VAL A 199 -15.65 -7.89 12.31
CA VAL A 199 -14.59 -6.91 12.62
C VAL A 199 -13.74 -6.64 11.38
N GLY A 200 -13.37 -7.67 10.61
CA GLY A 200 -12.63 -7.52 9.36
C GLY A 200 -13.38 -6.70 8.30
N ARG A 201 -14.70 -6.86 8.18
CA ARG A 201 -15.53 -6.00 7.30
C ARG A 201 -15.55 -4.54 7.80
N GLU A 202 -15.67 -4.32 9.10
CA GLU A 202 -15.68 -2.98 9.69
C GLU A 202 -14.34 -2.25 9.48
N LEU A 203 -13.21 -2.93 9.73
CA LEU A 203 -11.87 -2.38 9.49
C LEU A 203 -11.68 -2.02 8.02
N ARG A 204 -12.08 -2.89 7.09
CA ARG A 204 -12.04 -2.59 5.64
C ARG A 204 -12.87 -1.35 5.29
N ARG A 205 -14.04 -1.17 5.91
CA ARG A 205 -14.88 0.02 5.70
C ARG A 205 -14.22 1.27 6.26
N LYS A 206 -13.63 1.22 7.47
CA LYS A 206 -12.89 2.32 8.08
C LYS A 206 -11.68 2.72 7.25
N HIS A 207 -10.92 1.73 6.76
CA HIS A 207 -9.77 1.95 5.91
C HIS A 207 -10.16 2.65 4.60
N ARG A 208 -11.21 2.18 3.91
CA ARG A 208 -11.74 2.88 2.71
C ARG A 208 -12.17 4.31 3.02
N GLY A 209 -12.84 4.52 4.17
CA GLY A 209 -13.24 5.87 4.61
C GLY A 209 -12.03 6.80 4.80
N GLY A 210 -10.99 6.32 5.48
CA GLY A 210 -9.74 7.07 5.66
C GLY A 210 -9.02 7.33 4.33
N GLN A 211 -8.99 6.36 3.42
CA GLN A 211 -8.39 6.54 2.10
C GLN A 211 -9.08 7.64 1.29
N VAL A 212 -10.42 7.71 1.34
CA VAL A 212 -11.19 8.79 0.71
C VAL A 212 -10.88 10.13 1.36
N GLN A 213 -10.79 10.20 2.69
CA GLN A 213 -10.42 11.45 3.39
C GLN A 213 -9.03 11.94 2.98
N VAL A 214 -8.03 11.06 2.93
CA VAL A 214 -6.68 11.42 2.46
C VAL A 214 -6.72 11.95 1.04
N ARG A 215 -7.49 11.32 0.15
CA ARG A 215 -7.60 11.79 -1.23
C ARG A 215 -8.25 13.17 -1.32
N ASN A 216 -9.33 13.41 -0.56
CA ASN A 216 -9.96 14.72 -0.51
C ASN A 216 -8.99 15.80 0.01
N LEU A 217 -8.18 15.49 1.03
CA LEU A 217 -7.17 16.43 1.54
C LEU A 217 -6.06 16.72 0.52
N ILE A 218 -5.68 15.74 -0.30
CA ILE A 218 -4.74 15.94 -1.40
C ILE A 218 -5.33 16.87 -2.46
N ASP A 219 -6.61 16.66 -2.82
CA ASP A 219 -7.31 17.50 -3.80
C ASP A 219 -7.47 18.94 -3.27
N GLU A 220 -7.88 19.13 -2.01
CA GLU A 220 -7.95 20.45 -1.36
C GLU A 220 -6.58 21.14 -1.32
N ARG A 221 -5.51 20.39 -0.99
CA ARG A 221 -4.14 20.93 -1.03
C ARG A 221 -3.75 21.37 -2.44
N ALA A 222 -4.10 20.60 -3.47
CA ALA A 222 -3.81 20.96 -4.85
C ALA A 222 -4.55 22.25 -5.27
N ASP A 223 -5.82 22.40 -4.87
CA ASP A 223 -6.60 23.61 -5.12
C ASP A 223 -5.99 24.85 -4.44
N PHE A 224 -5.55 24.72 -3.18
CA PHE A 224 -4.88 25.82 -2.49
C PHE A 224 -3.54 26.20 -3.13
N LEU A 225 -2.76 25.21 -3.59
CA LEU A 225 -1.50 25.48 -4.30
C LEU A 225 -1.76 26.20 -5.64
N ALA A 226 -2.81 25.83 -6.37
CA ALA A 226 -3.20 26.52 -7.60
C ALA A 226 -3.59 27.98 -7.32
N GLN A 227 -4.43 28.23 -6.30
CA GLN A 227 -4.81 29.58 -5.89
C GLN A 227 -3.60 30.43 -5.48
N LEU A 228 -2.66 29.85 -4.72
CA LEU A 228 -1.45 30.53 -4.30
C LEU A 228 -0.56 30.91 -5.50
N GLN A 229 -0.41 30.00 -6.47
CA GLN A 229 0.33 30.29 -7.70
C GLN A 229 -0.30 31.43 -8.51
N ASP A 230 -1.63 31.45 -8.62
CA ASP A 230 -2.33 32.54 -9.33
C ASP A 230 -2.14 33.88 -8.63
N GLN A 231 -2.27 33.93 -7.30
CA GLN A 231 -1.97 35.14 -6.53
C GLN A 231 -0.51 35.60 -6.70
N GLN A 232 0.44 34.66 -6.75
CA GLN A 232 1.84 34.99 -6.96
C GLN A 232 2.08 35.56 -8.36
N ARG A 233 1.41 35.04 -9.39
CA ARG A 233 1.44 35.62 -10.76
C ARG A 233 0.89 37.04 -10.77
N GLU A 234 -0.24 37.29 -10.12
CA GLU A 234 -0.82 38.64 -10.02
C GLU A 234 0.13 39.62 -9.31
N LEU A 235 0.76 39.21 -8.21
CA LEU A 235 1.77 40.02 -7.52
C LEU A 235 2.96 40.35 -8.41
N VAL A 236 3.44 39.40 -9.21
CA VAL A 236 4.52 39.63 -10.17
C VAL A 236 4.09 40.66 -11.22
N ILE A 237 2.88 40.53 -11.76
CA ILE A 237 2.30 41.46 -12.74
C ILE A 237 2.20 42.87 -12.14
N LEU A 238 1.64 43.00 -10.94
CA LEU A 238 1.52 44.29 -10.23
C LEU A 238 2.88 44.93 -9.96
N ARG A 239 3.89 44.15 -9.54
CA ARG A 239 5.27 44.64 -9.37
C ARG A 239 5.85 45.16 -10.69
N GLN A 240 5.59 44.50 -11.81
CA GLN A 240 6.03 44.97 -13.12
C GLN A 240 5.35 46.29 -13.51
N TYR A 241 4.03 46.43 -13.29
CA TYR A 241 3.31 47.68 -13.53
C TYR A 241 3.84 48.82 -12.67
N LEU A 242 4.09 48.59 -11.39
CA LEU A 242 4.69 49.58 -10.48
C LEU A 242 6.08 50.00 -10.94
N LYS A 243 6.94 49.04 -11.33
CA LYS A 243 8.26 49.35 -11.92
C LYS A 243 8.14 50.21 -13.17
N LYS A 244 7.23 49.87 -14.08
CA LYS A 244 6.99 50.65 -15.30
C LYS A 244 6.52 52.07 -15.00
N LEU A 245 5.59 52.23 -14.05
CA LEU A 245 5.09 53.54 -13.62
C LEU A 245 6.20 54.38 -12.97
N ALA A 246 7.05 53.77 -12.13
CA ALA A 246 8.18 54.44 -11.51
C ALA A 246 9.19 54.95 -12.53
N ILE A 247 9.51 54.16 -13.57
CA ILE A 247 10.37 54.58 -14.67
C ILE A 247 9.77 55.77 -15.42
N LEU A 248 8.47 55.71 -15.76
CA LEU A 248 7.77 56.81 -16.44
C LEU A 248 7.81 58.10 -15.60
N LEU A 249 7.61 58.00 -14.30
CA LEU A 249 7.69 59.14 -13.37
C LEU A 249 9.11 59.73 -13.31
N LEU A 250 10.13 58.87 -13.27
CA LEU A 250 11.54 59.30 -13.27
C LEU A 250 11.88 60.04 -14.57
N VAL A 251 11.48 59.50 -15.72
CA VAL A 251 11.65 60.16 -17.03
C VAL A 251 10.98 61.53 -17.02
N ASN A 252 9.73 61.62 -16.55
CA ASN A 252 8.99 62.88 -16.52
C ASN A 252 9.68 63.94 -15.64
N ILE A 253 10.16 63.56 -14.45
CA ILE A 253 10.91 64.45 -13.54
C ILE A 253 12.23 64.92 -14.19
N THR A 254 12.94 64.02 -14.88
CA THR A 254 14.17 64.40 -15.60
C THR A 254 13.88 65.35 -16.76
N THR A 255 12.77 65.18 -17.49
CA THR A 255 12.37 66.10 -18.56
C THR A 255 11.91 67.47 -18.05
N THR A 256 11.37 67.57 -16.84
CA THR A 256 10.98 68.86 -16.24
C THR A 256 12.15 69.63 -15.61
N ASN A 257 13.24 68.94 -15.24
CA ASN A 257 14.39 69.54 -14.54
C ASN A 257 15.60 69.85 -15.43
N THR A 258 15.56 69.54 -16.72
CA THR A 258 16.59 69.96 -17.70
C THR A 258 16.08 71.13 -18.56
N PRO A 259 16.77 72.29 -18.61
CA PRO A 259 16.45 73.31 -19.59
C PRO A 259 17.01 72.86 -20.95
N THR A 260 16.20 72.17 -21.75
CA THR A 260 16.63 71.72 -23.08
C THR A 260 16.41 72.82 -24.12
N ILE A 261 17.45 73.63 -24.35
CA ILE A 261 17.79 74.09 -25.69
C ILE A 261 18.60 72.96 -26.33
N LEU A 262 18.01 72.17 -27.22
CA LEU A 262 18.57 71.84 -28.53
C LEU A 262 17.63 70.93 -29.31
N SER A 263 17.48 71.34 -30.55
CA SER A 263 16.61 70.91 -31.62
C SER A 263 17.05 69.63 -32.33
N LEU A 264 16.07 69.08 -33.06
CA LEU A 264 16.15 68.41 -34.37
C LEU A 264 16.32 66.89 -34.43
N HIS A 265 15.22 66.29 -34.91
CA HIS A 265 15.13 65.32 -36.02
C HIS A 265 15.68 63.91 -35.80
N ILE A 266 14.80 62.91 -35.95
CA ILE A 266 14.83 61.91 -37.05
C ILE A 266 13.56 61.04 -36.98
N ASP A 267 12.79 61.18 -38.06
CA ASP A 267 11.98 60.22 -38.82
C ASP A 267 10.90 59.35 -38.16
N ASP A 268 9.67 59.75 -38.50
CA ASP A 268 8.52 58.88 -38.73
C ASP A 268 8.82 57.87 -39.86
N SER A 269 8.79 56.58 -39.55
CA SER A 269 8.43 55.57 -40.53
C SER A 269 7.64 54.45 -39.87
N ASN A 270 6.33 54.63 -39.96
CA ASN A 270 5.29 53.63 -39.83
C ASN A 270 5.52 52.46 -40.82
N THR A 271 5.62 51.23 -40.33
CA THR A 271 5.19 50.02 -41.06
C THR A 271 4.70 48.97 -40.07
N GLU A 272 3.38 48.91 -39.92
CA GLU A 272 2.64 47.70 -39.54
C GLU A 272 3.06 46.53 -40.43
N SER A 273 3.30 45.38 -39.80
CA SER A 273 3.13 44.07 -40.45
C SER A 273 2.96 43.00 -39.37
N GLU A 274 1.70 42.67 -39.08
CA GLU A 274 1.35 41.29 -38.69
C GLU A 274 1.75 40.34 -39.82
N PRO A 275 2.07 39.09 -39.50
CA PRO A 275 1.21 38.06 -40.07
C PRO A 275 0.81 36.97 -39.07
N ASP A 276 -0.45 36.59 -39.23
CA ASP A 276 -1.07 35.30 -38.97
C ASP A 276 -0.09 34.13 -38.80
N THR A 277 -0.30 33.35 -37.74
CA THR A 277 -0.06 31.91 -37.83
C THR A 277 -1.16 31.17 -37.09
N ASP A 278 -2.22 30.97 -37.85
CA ASP A 278 -3.20 29.90 -37.69
C ASP A 278 -2.47 28.55 -37.81
N ILE A 279 -2.36 27.79 -36.72
CA ILE A 279 -2.13 26.34 -36.76
C ILE A 279 -3.04 25.69 -35.72
N GLY A 280 -4.21 25.26 -36.21
CA GLY A 280 -4.48 23.82 -36.28
C GLY A 280 -4.76 23.14 -34.94
N VAL A 281 -6.03 23.22 -34.55
CA VAL A 281 -6.70 22.17 -33.77
C VAL A 281 -6.52 20.83 -34.49
N VAL A 282 -5.85 19.86 -33.85
CA VAL A 282 -6.07 18.44 -34.13
C VAL A 282 -6.48 17.76 -32.84
N SER A 283 -7.80 17.58 -32.75
CA SER A 283 -8.42 16.53 -31.96
C SER A 283 -8.20 15.20 -32.67
N ALA A 284 -7.64 14.22 -31.97
CA ALA A 284 -7.81 12.81 -32.29
C ALA A 284 -7.80 12.03 -30.97
N GLY A 285 -8.96 11.49 -30.63
CA GLY A 285 -9.10 10.52 -29.54
C GLY A 285 -8.75 9.10 -29.99
N SER A 286 -8.95 8.20 -29.01
CA SER A 286 -9.05 6.74 -29.12
C SER A 286 -7.73 5.95 -29.04
N GLU A 287 -7.40 5.49 -27.83
CA GLU A 287 -7.58 4.10 -27.36
C GLU A 287 -7.57 4.04 -25.83
#